data_AF-A0A951BI14-F1
#
_entry.id   AF-A0A951BI14-F1
#
_cell.length_a   1.000
_cell.length_b   1.000
_cell.length_c   1.000
_cell.angle_alpha   90.00
_cell.angle_beta   90.00
_cell.angle_gamma   90.00
#
_symmetry.space_group_name_H-M   'P 1'
#
loop_
_entity.id
_entity.type
_entity.pdbx_description
1 polymer ?
#
loop_
_entity_poly.entity_id
_entity_poly.type
_entity_poly.pdbx_seq_one_letter_code
_entity_poly.pdbx_strand_id
1 'polypeptide(L)' 'MVQGGSTPGSSRPQTLNPDGHTLATASADSTARLWETNVDSVVARICRTTLPITRNEWNQYLPGLPYQSPCP' A
#
# COMPACT_ATOMS: atom_id res chain seq x y z
N MET A 1 -1.54 -27.59 5.15
CA MET A 1 -2.31 -27.60 6.41
C MET A 1 -2.33 -26.19 6.96
N VAL A 2 -3.50 -25.57 7.10
CA VAL A 2 -3.66 -24.35 7.91
C VAL A 2 -4.28 -24.77 9.24
N GLN A 3 -3.57 -24.59 10.35
CA GLN A 3 -4.08 -24.99 11.67
C GLN A 3 -5.11 -23.97 12.14
N GLY A 4 -6.30 -24.43 12.52
CA GLY A 4 -7.33 -23.63 13.16
C GLY A 4 -7.22 -23.67 14.68
N GLY A 5 -7.39 -22.52 15.33
CA GLY A 5 -7.47 -22.36 16.79
C GLY A 5 -8.09 -21.00 17.15
N SER A 6 -8.84 -20.92 18.25
CA SER A 6 -9.66 -19.74 18.63
C SER A 6 -10.15 -19.89 20.08
N THR A 7 -10.57 -18.85 20.81
CA THR A 7 -10.78 -17.40 20.53
C THR A 7 -9.97 -16.57 21.57
N PRO A 8 -10.19 -15.25 21.84
CA PRO A 8 -10.80 -14.15 21.07
C PRO A 8 -9.88 -12.89 20.98
N GLY A 9 -10.08 -12.07 19.94
CA GLY A 9 -9.30 -10.84 19.71
C GLY A 9 -8.70 -10.86 18.30
N SER A 10 -9.29 -10.12 17.37
CA SER A 10 -9.15 -10.40 15.93
C SER A 10 -7.86 -9.85 15.28
N SER A 11 -6.70 -10.32 15.71
CA SER A 11 -5.46 -10.20 14.93
C SER A 11 -5.47 -11.22 13.78
N ARG A 12 -6.02 -10.82 12.63
CA ARG A 12 -5.97 -11.66 11.42
C ARG A 12 -4.51 -11.75 10.94
N PRO A 13 -3.98 -12.96 10.62
CA PRO A 13 -2.59 -13.10 10.23
C PRO A 13 -2.33 -12.33 8.92
N GLN A 14 -1.30 -11.50 8.94
CA GLN A 14 -0.77 -10.83 7.76
C GLN A 14 0.22 -11.79 7.10
N THR A 15 -0.13 -12.36 5.95
CA THR A 15 0.75 -13.27 5.22
C THR A 15 1.45 -12.51 4.11
N LEU A 16 2.77 -12.36 4.22
CA LEU A 16 3.61 -11.95 3.10
C LEU A 16 3.68 -13.09 2.09
N ASN A 17 3.53 -12.76 0.81
CA ASN A 17 3.72 -13.72 -0.27
C ASN A 17 5.24 -14.00 -0.43
N PRO A 18 5.67 -15.18 -0.91
CA PRO A 18 7.09 -15.52 -1.01
C PRO A 18 7.91 -14.62 -1.98
N ASP A 19 7.23 -13.81 -2.79
CA ASP A 19 7.83 -12.79 -3.66
C ASP A 19 8.41 -11.59 -2.88
N GLY A 20 8.07 -11.41 -1.60
CA GLY A 20 8.49 -10.27 -0.77
C GLY A 20 7.86 -8.91 -1.17
N HIS A 21 7.00 -8.90 -2.18
CA HIS A 21 6.45 -7.69 -2.81
C HIS A 21 4.91 -7.63 -2.73
N THR A 22 4.25 -8.75 -2.46
CA THR A 22 2.80 -8.80 -2.22
C THR A 22 2.50 -9.10 -0.74
N LEU A 23 1.85 -8.16 -0.05
CA LEU A 23 1.29 -8.37 1.29
C LEU A 23 -0.20 -8.70 1.18
N ALA A 24 -0.61 -9.86 1.70
CA ALA A 24 -2.02 -10.19 1.84
C ALA A 24 -2.52 -9.85 3.27
N THR A 25 -3.58 -9.06 3.33
CA THR A 25 -4.32 -8.76 4.56
C THR A 25 -5.75 -9.25 4.43
N ALA A 26 -6.33 -9.78 5.50
CA ALA A 26 -7.77 -10.04 5.57
C ALA A 26 -8.37 -9.23 6.72
N SER A 27 -9.57 -8.70 6.52
CA SER A 27 -10.26 -7.78 7.43
C SER A 27 -11.47 -8.44 8.09
N ALA A 28 -11.96 -7.89 9.21
CA ALA A 28 -13.15 -8.40 9.91
C ALA A 28 -14.44 -8.20 9.08
N ASP A 29 -14.44 -7.28 8.12
CA ASP A 29 -15.50 -7.05 7.12
C ASP A 29 -15.63 -8.18 6.05
N SER A 30 -14.93 -9.30 6.24
CA SER A 30 -14.83 -10.44 5.32
C SER A 30 -14.14 -10.15 3.98
N THR A 31 -13.49 -9.00 3.80
CA THR A 31 -12.65 -8.73 2.63
C THR A 31 -11.22 -9.24 2.81
N ALA A 32 -10.61 -9.65 1.70
CA ALA A 32 -9.16 -9.80 1.58
C ALA A 32 -8.63 -8.72 0.64
N ARG A 33 -7.48 -8.13 0.98
CA ARG A 33 -6.79 -7.10 0.20
C ARG A 33 -5.35 -7.52 -0.03
N LEU A 34 -4.92 -7.43 -1.28
CA LEU A 34 -3.53 -7.58 -1.69
C LEU A 34 -2.92 -6.18 -1.84
N TRP A 35 -1.71 -6.00 -1.31
CA TRP A 35 -0.96 -4.75 -1.35
C TRP A 35 0.38 -5.00 -2.02
N GLU A 36 0.70 -4.20 -3.04
CA GLU A 36 2.04 -4.11 -3.59
C GLU A 36 2.91 -3.29 -2.62
N THR A 37 4.02 -3.85 -2.15
CA THR A 37 4.95 -3.21 -1.21
C THR A 37 6.23 -2.71 -1.87
N ASN A 38 6.51 -3.09 -3.13
CA ASN A 38 7.63 -2.56 -3.88
C ASN A 38 7.36 -1.10 -4.28
N VAL A 39 8.16 -0.17 -3.74
CA VAL A 39 7.99 1.28 -3.95
C VAL A 39 8.09 1.65 -5.43
N ASP A 40 9.07 1.11 -6.16
CA ASP A 40 9.28 1.41 -7.58
C ASP A 40 8.10 0.93 -8.44
N SER A 41 7.59 -0.28 -8.17
CA SER A 41 6.38 -0.82 -8.80
C SER A 41 5.14 0.05 -8.54
N VAL A 42 4.98 0.56 -7.32
CA VAL A 42 3.86 1.44 -6.94
C VAL A 42 3.99 2.80 -7.62
N VAL A 43 5.17 3.43 -7.58
CA VAL A 43 5.45 4.72 -8.24
C VAL A 43 5.19 4.61 -9.74
N ALA A 44 5.78 3.61 -10.42
CA ALA A 44 5.59 3.40 -11.86
C ALA A 44 4.10 3.18 -12.23
N ARG A 45 3.35 2.46 -11.39
CA ARG A 45 1.90 2.24 -11.60
C ARG A 45 1.08 3.51 -11.41
N ILE A 46 1.36 4.31 -10.37
CA ILE A 46 0.69 5.59 -10.13
C ILE A 46 0.98 6.54 -11.29
N CYS A 47 2.25 6.77 -11.62
CA CYS A 47 2.68 7.67 -12.68
C CYS A 47 2.13 7.34 -14.07
N ARG A 48 1.84 6.05 -14.35
CA ARG A 48 1.18 5.64 -15.60
C ARG A 48 -0.34 5.87 -15.62
N THR A 49 -0.98 6.01 -14.47
CA THR A 49 -2.46 5.99 -14.34
C THR A 49 -3.08 7.27 -13.78
N THR A 50 -2.28 8.15 -13.18
CA THR A 50 -2.72 9.43 -12.61
C THR A 50 -1.85 10.57 -13.11
N LEU A 51 -2.42 11.77 -13.23
CA LEU A 51 -1.63 12.98 -13.47
C LEU A 51 -0.78 13.33 -12.23
N PRO A 52 0.46 13.83 -12.40
CA PRO A 52 1.28 14.28 -11.29
C PRO A 52 0.67 15.54 -10.64
N ILE A 53 0.74 15.64 -9.31
CA ILE A 53 0.26 16.83 -8.61
C ILE A 53 1.07 18.08 -8.99
N THR A 54 0.40 19.21 -9.10
CA THR A 54 1.03 20.49 -9.41
C THR A 54 1.88 20.99 -8.23
N ARG A 55 2.79 21.93 -8.50
CA ARG A 55 3.57 22.61 -7.46
C ARG A 55 2.68 23.32 -6.42
N ASN A 56 1.51 23.81 -6.83
CA ASN A 56 0.59 24.49 -5.92
C ASN A 56 -0.08 23.49 -4.95
N GLU A 57 -0.56 22.36 -5.48
CA GLU A 57 -1.12 21.27 -4.68
C GLU A 57 -0.06 20.64 -3.76
N TRP A 58 1.19 20.50 -4.23
CA TRP A 58 2.30 20.06 -3.38
C TRP A 58 2.49 20.98 -2.17
N ASN A 59 2.54 22.31 -2.38
CA ASN A 59 2.67 23.26 -1.29
C ASN A 59 1.47 23.24 -0.33
N GLN A 60 0.27 22.90 -0.81
CA GLN A 60 -0.96 22.82 -0.03
C GLN A 60 -1.04 21.53 0.81
N TYR A 61 -0.69 20.38 0.25
CA TYR A 61 -0.86 19.07 0.88
C TYR A 61 0.40 18.53 1.56
N LEU A 62 1.58 19.00 1.16
CA LEU A 62 2.89 18.59 1.69
C LEU A 62 3.69 19.81 2.23
N PRO A 63 3.12 20.64 3.11
CA PRO A 63 3.81 21.82 3.63
C PRO A 63 5.09 21.43 4.38
N GLY A 64 6.19 22.12 4.08
CA GLY A 64 7.51 21.88 4.68
C GLY A 64 8.38 20.85 3.95
N LEU A 65 7.87 20.11 2.96
CA LEU A 65 8.69 19.28 2.09
C LEU A 65 9.10 20.05 0.83
N PRO A 66 10.39 20.03 0.43
CA PRO A 66 10.81 20.62 -0.84
C PRO A 66 10.13 19.91 -2.00
N TYR A 67 9.71 20.66 -3.02
CA TYR A 67 9.09 20.09 -4.21
C TYR A 67 10.04 19.12 -4.93
N GLN A 68 9.59 17.89 -5.12
CA GLN A 68 10.26 16.87 -5.93
C GLN A 68 9.30 16.43 -7.05
N SER A 69 9.82 16.00 -8.21
CA SER A 69 8.96 15.40 -9.23
C SER A 69 8.43 14.07 -8.69
N PRO A 70 7.09 13.87 -8.58
CA PRO A 70 6.54 12.62 -8.08
C PRO A 70 6.71 11.45 -9.06
N CYS A 71 7.06 11.74 -10.31
CA CYS A 71 7.32 10.77 -11.37
C CYS A 71 8.70 11.01 -12.00
N PRO A 72 9.54 9.97 -12.14
CA PRO A 72 10.78 10.02 -12.91
C PRO A 72 10.53 9.95 -14.43
#